data_AF-A0AA41YJA6-F1
#
_entry.id   AF-A0AA41YJA6-F1
#
_cell.length_a   1.000
_cell.length_b   1.000
_cell.length_c   1.000
_cell.angle_alpha   90.00
_cell.angle_beta   90.00
_cell.angle_gamma   90.00
#
_symmetry.space_group_name_H-M   'P 1'
#
loop_
_entity.id
_entity.type
_entity.pdbx_description
1 polymer ?
#
loop_
_entity_poly.entity_id
_entity_poly.type
_entity_poly.pdbx_seq_one_letter_code
_entity_poly.pdbx_strand_id
1 'polypeptide(L)'
;MKRRTRTKPFALAKMMTQLTAASWETIVHRSALMARGKCTPAEYRRMVIEKAAAAQAASVALLTGRRESAVLAPFLKRARANAKRLRRKS
;
A
#
# COMPACT_ATOMS: atom_id res chain seq x y z
N MET A 1 -0.90 10.39 29.68
CA MET A 1 -0.81 8.94 29.36
C MET A 1 -1.43 8.65 28.00
N LYS A 2 -0.65 8.31 26.96
CA LYS A 2 -1.19 7.88 25.66
C LYS A 2 -1.75 6.46 25.78
N ARG A 3 -3.07 6.29 25.69
CA ARG A 3 -3.74 4.98 25.71
C ARG A 3 -3.19 4.12 24.55
N ARG A 4 -2.39 3.11 24.89
CA ARG A 4 -1.95 2.08 23.94
C ARG A 4 -3.17 1.25 23.58
N THR A 5 -3.83 1.59 22.48
CA THR A 5 -4.89 0.76 21.90
C THR A 5 -4.29 -0.58 21.54
N ARG A 6 -4.73 -1.62 22.25
CA ARG A 6 -4.34 -3.00 22.02
C ARG A 6 -4.91 -3.41 20.66
N THR A 7 -4.11 -3.29 19.60
CA THR A 7 -4.45 -3.82 18.28
C THR A 7 -4.73 -5.31 18.42
N LYS A 8 -5.99 -5.71 18.27
CA LYS A 8 -6.41 -7.11 18.31
C LYS A 8 -5.79 -7.83 17.10
N PRO A 9 -5.39 -9.10 17.20
CA PRO A 9 -4.83 -9.88 16.08
C PRO A 9 -5.74 -9.85 14.83
N PHE A 10 -7.06 -9.77 15.04
CA PHE A 10 -8.04 -9.57 13.97
C PHE A 10 -7.82 -8.28 13.14
N ALA A 11 -7.31 -7.21 13.76
CA ALA A 11 -6.99 -5.97 13.06
C ALA A 11 -5.80 -6.13 12.10
N LEU A 12 -4.80 -6.92 12.49
CA LEU A 12 -3.63 -7.20 11.65
C LEU A 12 -4.02 -8.07 10.44
N ALA A 13 -4.75 -9.15 10.68
CA ALA A 13 -5.26 -10.01 9.61
C ALA A 13 -6.09 -9.21 8.60
N LYS A 14 -7.00 -8.36 9.10
CA LYS A 14 -7.79 -7.44 8.26
C LYS A 14 -6.93 -6.49 7.43
N MET A 15 -5.87 -5.91 8.03
CA MET A 15 -4.95 -5.04 7.30
C MET A 15 -4.20 -5.78 6.19
N MET A 16 -3.74 -7.01 6.47
CA MET A 16 -3.10 -7.87 5.49
C MET A 16 -4.06 -8.23 4.35
N THR A 17 -5.29 -8.66 4.64
CA THR A 17 -6.29 -8.95 3.60
C THR A 17 -6.57 -7.73 2.73
N GLN A 18 -6.73 -6.55 3.33
CA GLN A 18 -6.95 -5.31 2.56
C GLN A 18 -5.73 -4.92 1.72
N LEU A 19 -4.52 -5.13 2.23
CA LEU A 19 -3.28 -4.88 1.50
C LEU A 19 -3.15 -5.83 0.32
N THR A 20 -3.40 -7.12 0.51
CA THR A 20 -3.39 -8.14 -0.54
C THR A 20 -4.41 -7.81 -1.63
N ALA A 21 -5.66 -7.54 -1.26
CA ALA A 21 -6.72 -7.23 -2.22
C ALA A 21 -6.39 -5.98 -3.06
N ALA A 22 -5.93 -4.90 -2.42
CA ALA A 22 -5.55 -3.67 -3.12
C ALA A 22 -4.30 -3.86 -4.01
N SER A 23 -3.35 -4.70 -3.59
CA SER A 23 -2.17 -5.05 -4.37
C SER A 23 -2.52 -5.90 -5.58
N TRP A 24 -3.39 -6.89 -5.41
CA TRP A 24 -3.91 -7.71 -6.50
C TRP A 24 -4.60 -6.87 -7.58
N GLU A 25 -5.51 -6.00 -7.17
CA GLU A 25 -6.21 -5.09 -8.09
C GLU A 25 -5.23 -4.19 -8.86
N THR A 26 -4.21 -3.67 -8.17
CA THR A 26 -3.16 -2.85 -8.77
C THR A 26 -2.37 -3.64 -9.83
N ILE A 27 -2.01 -4.88 -9.54
CA ILE A 27 -1.29 -5.76 -10.48
C ILE A 27 -2.14 -6.00 -11.72
N VAL A 28 -3.39 -6.43 -11.55
CA VAL A 28 -4.31 -6.72 -12.66
C VAL A 28 -4.49 -5.49 -13.56
N HIS A 29 -4.79 -4.33 -12.98
CA HIS A 29 -5.00 -3.10 -13.76
C HIS A 29 -3.73 -2.67 -14.53
N ARG A 30 -2.56 -2.81 -13.91
CA ARG A 30 -1.30 -2.47 -14.59
C ARG A 30 -0.94 -3.45 -15.68
N SER A 31 -1.15 -4.75 -15.46
CA SER A 31 -0.98 -5.75 -16.51
C SER A 31 -1.89 -5.44 -17.70
N ALA A 32 -3.14 -5.03 -17.45
CA ALA A 32 -4.05 -4.61 -18.52
C ALA A 32 -3.58 -3.32 -19.23
N LEU A 33 -3.09 -2.32 -18.50
CA LEU A 33 -2.52 -1.10 -19.10
C LEU A 33 -1.27 -1.39 -19.93
N MET A 34 -0.39 -2.28 -19.47
CA MET A 34 0.80 -2.72 -20.20
C MET A 34 0.42 -3.48 -21.47
N ALA A 35 -0.51 -4.44 -21.38
CA ALA A 35 -1.02 -5.18 -22.53
C ALA A 35 -1.67 -4.28 -23.59
N ARG A 36 -2.31 -3.18 -23.16
CA ARG A 36 -2.92 -2.16 -24.04
C ARG A 36 -1.93 -1.09 -24.52
N GLY A 37 -0.66 -1.14 -24.12
CA GLY A 37 0.34 -0.11 -24.45
C GLY A 37 0.08 1.27 -23.79
N LYS A 38 -0.78 1.33 -22.77
CA LYS A 38 -1.22 2.57 -22.09
C LYS A 38 -0.48 2.86 -20.78
N CYS A 39 0.50 2.04 -20.39
CA CYS A 39 1.30 2.25 -19.18
C CYS A 39 2.38 3.31 -19.44
N THR A 40 2.20 4.52 -18.91
CA THR A 40 3.15 5.62 -19.16
C THR A 40 4.37 5.56 -18.23
N PRO A 41 5.57 6.00 -18.68
CA PRO A 41 6.76 6.10 -17.82
C PRO A 41 6.52 7.00 -16.59
N ALA A 42 5.69 8.03 -16.72
CA ALA A 42 5.29 8.91 -15.63
C ALA A 42 4.53 8.14 -14.52
N GLU A 43 3.63 7.24 -14.89
CA GLU A 43 2.89 6.39 -13.93
C GLU A 43 3.79 5.38 -13.24
N TYR A 44 4.79 4.85 -13.95
CA TYR A 44 5.78 3.97 -13.37
C TYR A 44 6.64 4.72 -12.33
N ARG A 45 7.19 5.88 -12.68
CA ARG A 45 7.98 6.73 -11.76
C ARG A 45 7.17 7.12 -10.52
N ARG A 46 5.91 7.55 -10.69
CA ARG A 46 5.02 7.87 -9.58
C ARG A 46 4.80 6.67 -8.65
N MET A 47 4.70 5.47 -9.20
CA MET A 47 4.58 4.25 -8.39
C MET A 47 5.81 4.00 -7.53
N VAL A 48 7.00 4.11 -8.13
CA VAL A 48 8.27 3.88 -7.44
C VAL A 48 8.41 4.87 -6.28
N ILE A 49 8.09 6.14 -6.51
CA ILE A 49 8.09 7.18 -5.47
C ILE A 49 7.08 6.85 -4.35
N GLU A 50 5.85 6.44 -4.70
CA GLU A 50 4.83 6.06 -3.72
C GLU A 50 5.26 4.84 -2.87
N LYS A 51 5.93 3.85 -3.48
CA LYS A 51 6.47 2.67 -2.79
C LYS A 51 7.68 3.03 -1.91
N ALA A 52 8.60 3.85 -2.40
CA ALA A 52 9.76 4.32 -1.64
C ALA A 52 9.34 5.10 -0.39
N ALA A 53 8.36 6.00 -0.52
CA ALA A 53 7.82 6.74 0.61
C ALA A 53 7.13 5.83 1.64
N ALA A 54 6.43 4.77 1.19
CA ALA A 54 5.86 3.78 2.11
C ALA A 54 6.94 2.98 2.82
N ALA A 55 8.00 2.57 2.11
CA ALA A 55 9.13 1.84 2.66
C ALA A 55 9.84 2.67 3.73
N GLN A 56 10.17 3.94 3.45
CA GLN A 56 10.78 4.84 4.43
C GLN A 56 9.95 4.97 5.71
N ALA A 57 8.64 5.20 5.58
CA ALA A 57 7.75 5.30 6.73
C ALA A 57 7.63 3.98 7.52
N ALA A 58 7.63 2.85 6.83
CA ALA A 58 7.63 1.53 7.45
C ALA A 58 8.95 1.22 8.16
N SER A 59 10.09 1.58 7.56
CA SER A 59 11.43 1.44 8.15
C SER A 59 11.55 2.24 9.44
N VAL A 60 11.04 3.48 9.48
CA VAL A 60 11.00 4.27 10.72
C VAL A 60 10.17 3.56 11.79
N ALA A 61 9.00 3.01 11.43
CA ALA A 61 8.16 2.28 12.37
C ALA A 61 8.86 1.02 12.91
N LEU A 62 9.57 0.29 12.05
CA LEU A 62 10.33 -0.90 12.42
C LEU A 62 11.49 -0.55 13.36
N LEU A 63 12.32 0.42 12.98
CA LEU A 63 13.49 0.85 13.75
C LEU A 63 13.13 1.45 15.11
N THR A 64 11.95 2.05 15.24
CA THR A 64 11.44 2.60 16.51
C THR A 64 10.69 1.56 17.36
N GLY A 65 10.74 0.27 16.99
CA GLY A 65 10.11 -0.82 17.73
C GLY A 65 8.59 -0.71 17.78
N ARG A 66 7.96 -0.05 16.80
CA ARG A 66 6.49 0.04 16.72
C ARG A 66 5.91 -1.31 16.29
N ARG A 67 4.65 -1.52 16.65
CA ARG A 67 3.91 -2.75 16.33
C ARG A 67 3.82 -2.97 14.82
N GLU A 68 3.67 -4.22 14.40
CA GLU A 68 3.51 -4.64 13.00
C GLU A 68 2.44 -3.84 12.24
N SER A 69 1.32 -3.50 12.89
CA SER A 69 0.28 -2.67 12.29
C SER A 69 0.77 -1.27 11.89
N ALA A 70 1.73 -0.69 12.64
CA ALA A 70 2.34 0.59 12.31
C ALA A 70 3.32 0.47 11.12
N VAL A 71 3.95 -0.69 10.95
CA VAL A 71 4.82 -1.00 9.80
C VAL A 71 3.97 -1.21 8.53
N LEU A 72 2.79 -1.83 8.64
CA LEU A 72 1.91 -2.11 7.51
C LEU A 72 1.03 -0.92 7.08
N ALA A 73 0.70 -0.01 7.99
CA ALA A 73 -0.20 1.11 7.71
C ALA A 73 0.24 1.99 6.51
N PRO A 74 1.54 2.36 6.34
CA PRO A 74 1.99 3.10 5.17
C PRO A 74 1.74 2.37 3.85
N PHE A 75 2.02 1.06 3.79
CA PHE A 75 1.78 0.24 2.61
C PHE A 75 0.30 0.14 2.27
N LEU A 76 -0.54 -0.15 3.27
CA LEU A 76 -1.99 -0.25 3.09
C LEU A 76 -2.59 1.06 2.56
N LYS A 77 -2.17 2.20 3.13
CA LYS A 77 -2.62 3.53 2.69
C LYS A 77 -2.28 3.76 1.21
N ARG A 78 -1.04 3.47 0.79
CA ARG A 78 -0.60 3.67 -0.60
C ARG A 78 -1.25 2.67 -1.56
N ALA A 79 -1.39 1.41 -1.17
CA ALA A 79 -2.06 0.40 -1.98
C ALA A 79 -3.52 0.77 -2.29
N ARG A 80 -4.28 1.22 -1.27
CA ARG A 80 -5.67 1.69 -1.46
C ARG A 80 -5.76 2.92 -2.34
N ALA A 81 -4.86 3.89 -2.15
CA ALA A 81 -4.82 5.08 -2.99
C ALA A 81 -4.50 4.75 -4.45
N ASN A 82 -3.61 3.79 -4.68
CA ASN A 82 -3.24 3.32 -6.01
C ASN A 82 -4.42 2.63 -6.71
N ALA A 83 -5.02 1.64 -6.04
CA ALA A 83 -6.21 0.94 -6.53
C ALA A 83 -7.35 1.92 -6.86
N LYS A 84 -7.69 2.85 -5.93
CA LYS A 84 -8.72 3.87 -6.15
C LYS A 84 -8.46 4.72 -7.40
N ARG A 85 -7.20 5.06 -7.67
CA ARG A 85 -6.82 5.85 -8.85
C ARG A 85 -6.89 5.03 -10.13
N LEU A 86 -6.43 3.78 -10.09
CA LEU A 86 -6.50 2.89 -11.26
C LEU A 86 -7.95 2.60 -11.65
N ARG A 87 -8.87 2.43 -10.69
CA ARG A 87 -10.32 2.35 -10.95
C ARG A 87 -10.88 3.54 -11.71
N ARG A 88 -10.30 4.73 -11.55
CA ARG A 88 -10.72 5.96 -12.26
C ARG A 88 -10.13 6.07 -13.67
N LYS A 89 -9.18 5.21 -14.01
CA LYS A 89 -8.42 5.25 -15.28
C LYS A 89 -8.73 4.06 -16.20
N SER A 90 -9.30 2.99 -15.65
CA SER A 90 -9.76 1.82 -16.42
C SER A 90 -11.00 2.12 -17.25
#